data_AF-A0A120I0W8-F1
#
_entry.id   AF-A0A120I0W8-F1
#
_cell.length_a   1.000
_cell.length_b   1.000
_cell.length_c   1.000
_cell.angle_alpha   90.00
_cell.angle_beta   90.00
_cell.angle_gamma   90.00
#
_symmetry.space_group_name_H-M   'P 1'
#
loop_
_entity.id
_entity.type
_entity.pdbx_description
1 polymer ?
#
loop_
_entity_poly.entity_id
_entity_poly.type
_entity_poly.pdbx_seq_one_letter_code
_entity_poly.pdbx_strand_id
1 'polypeptide(L)'
;MSAEQTATSTTSRLRLAGQRMAPYVSRFGVPSALVLAALIMVASVGLHHNGMASPIDEWVYLDYLFKMPGDLIMVRGEPIGHRALEMMSCQGVTPYGAMGAPCGSDYEAQRSTYPYGGLTSADGYTPLYFVLTWLLGKGIRLVTGLNDLQAFRMTGFFWLAASLVVFYLLGRAMKVHKIAILAIGLVFIATPFAWWTYTYVSTDAPSFFFGVLLLWGAIRYLQGSGSPWWMVAVAGIAVLFKVSNILAVGVVALLFLIIAVTNLVQARRGRLEEGQARSPFRLLLIASLMVIVSLVLEYVWLMIRSAIAVGPPPYVDILNRPSLREMGLEMELLNFLPGTLISNVHVTGSGGAFAYTIPEHLILPASWLCIAGVVGWLMIKKTGVLENSLAWTVAVSSTLFAPILVLAMVLLEGIHIQLPPRYGASVLPGFLLAIGMIMTSKAARGLVLSYGVLLLAFVCVFAARYA
;
A
#
# COMPACT_ATOMS: atom_id res chain seq x y z
N MET A 1 9.23 -52.06 -34.02
CA MET A 1 8.31 -51.01 -33.52
C MET A 1 8.93 -49.67 -33.86
N SER A 2 8.34 -48.93 -34.79
CA SER A 2 8.95 -47.76 -35.43
C SER A 2 8.82 -46.49 -34.56
N ALA A 3 9.82 -45.60 -34.66
CA ALA A 3 9.89 -44.33 -33.94
C ALA A 3 8.66 -43.42 -34.13
N GLU A 4 7.89 -43.61 -35.20
CA GLU A 4 6.65 -42.89 -35.52
C GLU A 4 5.49 -43.14 -34.54
N GLN A 5 5.39 -44.34 -33.95
CA GLN A 5 4.32 -44.67 -32.99
C GLN A 5 4.56 -44.03 -31.60
N THR A 6 5.82 -43.78 -31.26
CA THR A 6 6.21 -43.08 -30.02
C THR A 6 5.95 -41.56 -30.09
N ALA A 7 6.12 -40.93 -31.25
CA ALA A 7 5.93 -39.48 -31.42
C ALA A 7 4.44 -39.06 -31.34
N THR A 8 3.54 -39.87 -31.90
CA THR A 8 2.08 -39.67 -31.87
C THR A 8 1.48 -39.89 -30.48
N SER A 9 2.02 -40.84 -29.71
CA SER A 9 1.63 -41.06 -28.31
C SER A 9 2.00 -39.88 -27.39
N THR A 10 3.10 -39.20 -27.66
CA THR A 10 3.62 -38.13 -26.77
C THR A 10 2.86 -36.82 -26.98
N THR A 11 2.55 -36.47 -28.23
CA THR A 11 1.73 -35.29 -28.58
C THR A 11 0.27 -35.43 -28.11
N SER A 12 -0.29 -36.64 -28.16
CA SER A 12 -1.60 -36.98 -27.59
C SER A 12 -1.66 -36.74 -26.07
N ARG A 13 -0.65 -37.22 -25.33
CA ARG A 13 -0.55 -37.03 -23.87
C ARG A 13 -0.39 -35.57 -23.47
N LEU A 14 0.41 -34.79 -24.22
CA LEU A 14 0.58 -33.35 -23.99
C LEU A 14 -0.71 -32.55 -24.24
N ARG A 15 -1.49 -32.91 -25.28
CA ARG A 15 -2.82 -32.30 -25.52
C ARG A 15 -3.82 -32.62 -24.40
N LEU A 16 -3.86 -33.86 -23.93
CA LEU A 16 -4.73 -34.29 -22.83
C LEU A 16 -4.34 -33.63 -21.49
N ALA A 17 -3.05 -33.50 -21.21
CA ALA A 17 -2.55 -32.75 -20.06
C ALA A 17 -2.93 -31.25 -20.17
N GLY A 18 -2.77 -30.65 -21.36
CA GLY A 18 -3.20 -29.28 -21.64
C GLY A 18 -4.70 -29.06 -21.45
N GLN A 19 -5.55 -30.00 -21.90
CA GLN A 19 -6.99 -29.93 -21.71
C GLN A 19 -7.41 -30.08 -20.24
N ARG A 20 -6.72 -30.92 -19.45
CA ARG A 20 -6.95 -31.05 -18.00
C ARG A 20 -6.45 -29.84 -17.21
N MET A 21 -5.38 -29.19 -17.66
CA MET A 21 -4.81 -28.00 -17.01
C MET A 21 -5.50 -26.69 -17.41
N ALA A 22 -6.14 -26.63 -18.59
CA ALA A 22 -6.85 -25.45 -19.08
C ALA A 22 -7.79 -24.78 -18.06
N PRO A 23 -8.65 -25.51 -17.30
CA PRO A 23 -9.49 -24.88 -16.29
C PRO A 23 -8.67 -24.24 -15.14
N TYR A 24 -7.60 -24.88 -14.69
CA TYR A 24 -6.72 -24.35 -13.65
C TYR A 24 -5.92 -23.13 -14.12
N VAL A 25 -5.32 -23.19 -15.31
CA VAL A 25 -4.61 -22.06 -15.93
C VAL A 25 -5.55 -20.88 -16.15
N SER A 26 -6.79 -21.15 -16.60
CA SER A 26 -7.78 -20.09 -16.80
C SER A 26 -8.20 -19.42 -15.48
N ARG A 27 -8.20 -20.15 -14.36
CA ARG A 27 -8.67 -19.64 -13.05
C ARG A 27 -7.57 -18.96 -12.26
N PHE A 28 -6.35 -19.52 -12.27
CA PHE A 28 -5.23 -19.10 -11.44
C PHE A 28 -4.07 -18.47 -12.22
N GLY A 29 -4.08 -18.49 -13.56
CA GLY A 29 -2.95 -17.99 -14.36
C GLY A 29 -2.58 -16.53 -14.08
N VAL A 30 -3.57 -15.62 -13.99
CA VAL A 30 -3.32 -14.20 -13.68
C VAL A 30 -2.78 -13.99 -12.27
N PRO A 31 -3.42 -14.46 -11.18
CA PRO A 31 -2.87 -14.26 -9.85
C PRO A 31 -1.49 -14.93 -9.70
N SER A 32 -1.26 -16.12 -10.27
CA SER A 32 0.07 -16.75 -10.27
C SER A 32 1.11 -15.91 -11.00
N ALA A 33 0.79 -15.34 -12.17
CA ALA A 33 1.70 -14.47 -12.90
C ALA A 33 2.03 -13.19 -12.11
N LEU A 34 1.04 -12.58 -11.45
CA LEU A 34 1.25 -11.41 -10.60
C LEU A 34 2.10 -11.72 -9.37
N VAL A 35 1.86 -12.86 -8.70
CA VAL A 35 2.68 -13.30 -7.56
C VAL A 35 4.11 -13.58 -8.00
N LEU A 36 4.30 -14.22 -9.15
CA LEU A 36 5.63 -14.45 -9.70
C LEU A 36 6.33 -13.13 -10.05
N ALA A 37 5.63 -12.18 -10.67
CA ALA A 37 6.17 -10.86 -10.98
C ALA A 37 6.55 -10.08 -9.70
N ALA A 38 5.73 -10.16 -8.66
CA ALA A 38 6.03 -9.58 -7.35
C ALA A 38 7.28 -10.22 -6.72
N LEU A 39 7.41 -11.55 -6.77
CA LEU A 39 8.60 -12.24 -6.28
C LEU A 39 9.85 -11.82 -7.05
N ILE A 40 9.75 -11.77 -8.39
CA ILE A 40 10.86 -11.34 -9.25
C ILE A 40 11.30 -9.93 -8.87
N MET A 41 10.36 -8.98 -8.77
CA MET A 41 10.68 -7.60 -8.41
C MET A 41 11.33 -7.50 -7.03
N VAL A 42 10.71 -8.11 -5.99
CA VAL A 42 11.23 -8.01 -4.62
C VAL A 42 12.57 -8.73 -4.48
N ALA A 43 12.76 -9.88 -5.13
CA ALA A 43 14.04 -10.59 -5.09
C ALA A 43 15.11 -9.86 -5.91
N SER A 44 14.81 -9.38 -7.12
CA SER A 44 15.79 -8.70 -7.97
C SER A 44 16.19 -7.34 -7.41
N VAL A 45 15.28 -6.63 -6.76
CA VAL A 45 15.59 -5.31 -6.19
C VAL A 45 16.02 -5.44 -4.73
N GLY A 46 15.19 -6.07 -3.90
CA GLY A 46 15.38 -6.13 -2.44
C GLY A 46 16.68 -6.82 -2.01
N LEU A 47 17.14 -7.82 -2.77
CA LEU A 47 18.42 -8.50 -2.50
C LEU A 47 19.63 -7.73 -3.03
N HIS A 48 19.44 -6.83 -4.00
CA HIS A 48 20.52 -6.03 -4.58
C HIS A 48 20.64 -4.66 -3.94
N HIS A 49 19.69 -4.24 -3.09
CA HIS A 49 19.90 -3.08 -2.23
C HIS A 49 21.21 -3.21 -1.48
N ASN A 50 22.02 -2.17 -1.57
CA ASN A 50 23.11 -1.94 -0.65
C ASN A 50 22.60 -1.97 0.81
N GLY A 51 23.53 -2.07 1.75
CA GLY A 51 23.19 -2.07 3.17
C GLY A 51 22.46 -0.81 3.64
N MET A 52 22.45 0.27 2.85
CA MET A 52 21.85 1.52 3.28
C MET A 52 20.34 1.39 3.45
N ALA A 53 19.83 2.04 4.49
CA ALA A 53 18.41 2.12 4.72
C ALA A 53 17.72 3.05 3.70
N SER A 54 16.44 2.81 3.43
CA SER A 54 15.59 3.77 2.73
C SER A 54 15.44 5.05 3.55
N PRO A 55 15.37 6.23 2.89
CA PRO A 55 15.13 7.51 3.55
C PRO A 55 13.69 7.65 4.05
N ILE A 56 12.82 6.69 3.71
CA ILE A 56 11.44 6.61 4.19
C ILE A 56 11.41 5.78 5.47
N ASP A 57 11.95 6.34 6.55
CA ASP A 57 11.89 5.82 7.91
C ASP A 57 12.37 4.36 8.09
N GLU A 58 13.08 3.75 7.13
CA GLU A 58 13.41 2.32 7.23
C GLU A 58 14.35 2.07 8.40
N TRP A 59 15.28 2.97 8.69
CA TRP A 59 16.14 2.84 9.86
C TRP A 59 15.36 2.86 11.18
N VAL A 60 14.23 3.59 11.26
CA VAL A 60 13.33 3.60 12.42
C VAL A 60 12.69 2.22 12.59
N TYR A 61 12.28 1.62 11.47
CA TYR A 61 11.68 0.29 11.48
C TYR A 61 12.69 -0.80 11.82
N LEU A 62 13.93 -0.66 11.34
CA LEU A 62 15.02 -1.58 11.64
C LEU A 62 15.47 -1.49 13.10
N ASP A 63 15.49 -0.30 13.70
CA ASP A 63 15.71 -0.14 15.15
C ASP A 63 14.71 -0.98 15.95
N TYR A 64 13.41 -0.90 15.60
CA TYR A 64 12.37 -1.73 16.21
C TYR A 64 12.69 -3.23 16.04
N LEU A 65 12.96 -3.66 14.81
CA LEU A 65 13.20 -5.06 14.49
C LEU A 65 14.46 -5.63 15.14
N PHE A 66 15.50 -4.81 15.34
CA PHE A 66 16.76 -5.23 15.96
C PHE A 66 16.66 -5.44 17.47
N LYS A 67 15.76 -4.72 18.15
CA LYS A 67 15.49 -4.88 19.58
C LYS A 67 14.58 -6.08 19.87
N MET A 68 13.87 -6.60 18.88
CA MET A 68 13.05 -7.80 19.06
C MET A 68 13.85 -9.12 19.12
N PRO A 69 13.44 -10.05 20.00
CA PRO A 69 12.18 -10.08 20.75
C PRO A 69 12.27 -9.45 22.15
N GLY A 70 13.39 -8.84 22.52
CA GLY A 70 13.61 -8.26 23.85
C GLY A 70 12.61 -7.15 24.17
N ASP A 71 12.39 -6.25 23.21
CA ASP A 71 11.45 -5.14 23.33
C ASP A 71 10.30 -5.30 22.33
N LEU A 72 9.13 -5.74 22.81
CA LEU A 72 7.94 -5.88 21.98
C LEU A 72 7.26 -4.55 21.68
N ILE A 73 7.46 -3.54 22.52
CA ILE A 73 6.85 -2.22 22.40
C ILE A 73 7.94 -1.16 22.51
N MET A 74 8.08 -0.32 21.48
CA MET A 74 8.94 0.86 21.52
C MET A 74 8.28 1.95 22.35
N VAL A 75 9.05 2.56 23.26
CA VAL A 75 8.53 3.55 24.18
C VAL A 75 8.91 4.95 23.75
N ARG A 76 8.00 5.92 23.95
CA ARG A 76 8.30 7.33 23.67
C ARG A 76 9.46 7.82 24.54
N GLY A 77 10.44 8.46 23.88
CA GLY A 77 11.65 8.98 24.52
C GLY A 77 12.77 7.95 24.66
N GLU A 78 12.59 6.75 24.12
CA GLU A 78 13.62 5.72 24.09
C GLU A 78 14.75 6.07 23.10
N PRO A 79 16.02 5.79 23.44
CA PRO A 79 17.12 5.96 22.52
C PRO A 79 17.09 4.96 21.36
N ILE A 80 17.62 5.37 20.21
CA ILE A 80 17.92 4.45 19.11
C ILE A 80 18.95 3.42 19.61
N GLY A 81 18.73 2.15 19.31
CA GLY A 81 19.60 1.05 19.71
C GLY A 81 20.93 1.04 18.96
N HIS A 82 21.97 0.51 19.61
CA HIS A 82 23.34 0.49 19.09
C HIS A 82 23.46 -0.04 17.66
N ARG A 83 22.76 -1.14 17.33
CA ARG A 83 22.82 -1.75 15.99
C ARG A 83 22.23 -0.87 14.89
N ALA A 84 21.20 -0.07 15.21
CA ALA A 84 20.63 0.89 14.27
C ALA A 84 21.54 2.12 14.11
N LEU A 85 22.16 2.59 15.21
CA LEU A 85 23.19 3.64 15.16
C LEU A 85 24.37 3.21 14.28
N GLU A 86 24.91 2.01 14.52
CA GLU A 86 26.00 1.43 13.73
C GLU A 86 25.64 1.33 12.24
N MET A 87 24.43 0.85 11.93
CA MET A 87 23.96 0.76 10.55
C MET A 87 23.89 2.15 9.90
N MET A 88 23.36 3.17 10.57
CA MET A 88 23.33 4.54 10.04
C MET A 88 24.72 5.14 9.84
N SER A 89 25.66 4.88 10.75
CA SER A 89 27.03 5.40 10.66
C SER A 89 27.88 4.68 9.62
N CYS A 90 27.75 3.37 9.49
CA CYS A 90 28.62 2.55 8.66
C CYS A 90 28.05 2.27 7.27
N GLN A 91 26.73 2.08 7.17
CA GLN A 91 26.06 1.80 5.90
C GLN A 91 25.43 3.08 5.38
N GLY A 92 24.62 3.75 6.20
CA GLY A 92 23.96 5.01 5.85
C GLY A 92 22.52 4.85 5.40
N VAL A 93 21.99 5.93 4.83
CA VAL A 93 20.62 6.04 4.33
C VAL A 93 20.68 6.54 2.90
N THR A 94 20.07 5.85 1.95
CA THR A 94 20.04 6.29 0.55
C THR A 94 19.14 7.53 0.42
N PRO A 95 19.52 8.58 -0.32
CA PRO A 95 20.79 8.83 -1.00
C PRO A 95 21.75 9.71 -0.17
N TYR A 96 21.46 9.91 1.11
CA TYR A 96 22.19 10.82 2.00
C TYR A 96 23.55 10.26 2.48
N GLY A 97 23.74 8.95 2.45
CA GLY A 97 24.96 8.28 2.91
C GLY A 97 24.98 8.10 4.43
N ALA A 98 26.19 7.96 4.99
CA ALA A 98 26.41 7.79 6.42
C ALA A 98 25.85 8.97 7.23
N MET A 99 25.26 8.69 8.39
CA MET A 99 24.66 9.69 9.29
C MET A 99 25.17 9.55 10.72
N GLY A 100 25.21 10.67 11.44
CA GLY A 100 25.60 10.72 12.85
C GLY A 100 27.11 10.62 13.05
N ALA A 101 27.51 9.86 14.06
CA ALA A 101 28.91 9.72 14.46
C ALA A 101 29.70 8.87 13.43
N PRO A 102 31.05 9.01 13.37
CA PRO A 102 31.88 8.17 12.49
C PRO A 102 31.73 6.67 12.81
N CYS A 103 31.72 5.82 11.78
CA CYS A 103 31.69 4.37 11.94
C CYS A 103 32.85 3.87 12.84
N GLY A 104 32.54 2.99 13.80
CA GLY A 104 33.47 2.44 14.78
C GLY A 104 33.74 3.34 16.00
N SER A 105 33.13 4.52 16.07
CA SER A 105 33.24 5.42 17.23
C SER A 105 32.26 5.04 18.36
N ASP A 106 32.35 5.72 19.51
CA ASP A 106 31.34 5.62 20.55
C ASP A 106 30.06 6.35 20.11
N TYR A 107 29.14 5.57 19.53
CA TYR A 107 27.85 6.06 19.05
C TYR A 107 26.96 6.57 20.19
N GLU A 108 27.07 5.96 21.37
CA GLU A 108 26.23 6.27 22.53
C GLU A 108 26.58 7.65 23.08
N ALA A 109 27.88 7.96 23.20
CA ALA A 109 28.38 9.27 23.62
C ALA A 109 28.04 10.39 22.63
N GLN A 110 27.83 10.06 21.35
CA GLN A 110 27.55 11.01 20.27
C GLN A 110 26.10 10.93 19.76
N ARG A 111 25.18 10.39 20.58
CA ARG A 111 23.78 10.15 20.18
C ARG A 111 23.07 11.41 19.67
N SER A 112 23.42 12.60 20.20
CA SER A 112 22.87 13.89 19.75
C SER A 112 23.17 14.25 18.30
N THR A 113 24.14 13.60 17.66
CA THR A 113 24.51 13.83 16.25
C THR A 113 23.59 13.09 15.26
N TYR A 114 22.80 12.14 15.75
CA TYR A 114 21.87 11.37 14.93
C TYR A 114 20.52 12.08 14.77
N PRO A 115 19.71 11.71 13.76
CA PRO A 115 18.35 12.23 13.62
C PRO A 115 17.56 12.18 14.93
N TYR A 116 16.73 13.20 15.15
CA TYR A 116 15.91 13.38 16.36
C TYR A 116 16.69 13.40 17.68
N GLY A 117 17.97 13.82 17.65
CA GLY A 117 18.85 13.77 18.82
C GLY A 117 19.15 12.34 19.27
N GLY A 118 18.99 11.38 18.37
CA GLY A 118 19.20 9.95 18.59
C GLY A 118 18.11 9.26 19.42
N LEU A 119 16.92 9.84 19.47
CA LEU A 119 15.69 9.21 19.97
C LEU A 119 14.94 8.49 18.85
N THR A 120 14.31 7.38 19.17
CA THR A 120 13.50 6.63 18.20
C THR A 120 12.11 7.27 18.05
N SER A 121 11.62 7.34 16.81
CA SER A 121 10.24 7.72 16.48
C SER A 121 9.32 6.51 16.23
N ALA A 122 9.86 5.30 16.46
CA ALA A 122 9.14 4.05 16.32
C ALA A 122 7.96 3.90 17.30
N ASP A 123 7.94 4.70 18.39
CA ASP A 123 6.87 4.73 19.41
C ASP A 123 5.49 5.12 18.85
N GLY A 124 5.44 5.75 17.67
CA GLY A 124 4.19 6.08 16.99
C GLY A 124 3.42 4.85 16.52
N TYR A 125 4.06 3.70 16.36
CA TYR A 125 3.47 2.52 15.74
C TYR A 125 3.14 1.43 16.76
N THR A 126 2.01 0.76 16.55
CA THR A 126 1.67 -0.45 17.31
C THR A 126 2.63 -1.60 16.95
N PRO A 127 2.80 -2.61 17.83
CA PRO A 127 3.74 -3.69 17.59
C PRO A 127 3.33 -4.64 16.45
N LEU A 128 2.09 -4.57 15.96
CA LEU A 128 1.52 -5.60 15.10
C LEU A 128 2.28 -5.79 13.77
N TYR A 129 2.65 -4.69 13.11
CA TYR A 129 3.46 -4.74 11.88
C TYR A 129 4.84 -5.35 12.15
N PHE A 130 5.51 -4.92 13.21
CA PHE A 130 6.88 -5.33 13.50
C PHE A 130 6.95 -6.78 13.95
N VAL A 131 6.07 -7.23 14.84
CA VAL A 131 6.01 -8.63 15.28
C VAL A 131 5.83 -9.56 14.07
N LEU A 132 4.90 -9.25 13.17
CA LEU A 132 4.68 -10.06 11.97
C LEU A 132 5.89 -10.03 11.03
N THR A 133 6.48 -8.85 10.81
CA THR A 133 7.67 -8.68 9.98
C THR A 133 8.87 -9.44 10.54
N TRP A 134 9.08 -9.39 11.85
CA TRP A 134 10.15 -10.10 12.54
C TRP A 134 9.96 -11.62 12.42
N LEU A 135 8.76 -12.13 12.70
CA LEU A 135 8.47 -13.57 12.59
C LEU A 135 8.70 -14.09 11.16
N LEU A 136 8.16 -13.39 10.15
CA LEU A 136 8.34 -13.77 8.76
C LEU A 136 9.80 -13.66 8.32
N GLY A 137 10.49 -12.59 8.70
CA GLY A 137 11.90 -12.38 8.37
C GLY A 137 12.81 -13.44 8.99
N LYS A 138 12.60 -13.81 10.26
CA LYS A 138 13.34 -14.91 10.88
C LYS A 138 13.07 -16.25 10.21
N GLY A 139 11.82 -16.50 9.79
CA GLY A 139 11.47 -17.67 8.98
C GLY A 139 12.17 -17.69 7.62
N ILE A 140 12.20 -16.56 6.90
CA ILE A 140 12.93 -16.42 5.64
C ILE A 140 14.42 -16.69 5.85
N ARG A 141 15.04 -16.06 6.85
CA ARG A 141 16.44 -16.26 7.20
C ARG A 141 16.76 -17.72 7.49
N LEU A 142 15.90 -18.41 8.24
CA LEU A 142 16.08 -19.82 8.56
C LEU A 142 16.12 -20.71 7.29
N VAL A 143 15.28 -20.41 6.30
CA VAL A 143 15.16 -21.23 5.07
C VAL A 143 16.21 -20.86 4.02
N THR A 144 16.56 -19.58 3.92
CA THR A 144 17.38 -19.05 2.81
C THR A 144 18.83 -18.75 3.19
N GLY A 145 19.14 -18.63 4.48
CA GLY A 145 20.45 -18.20 4.96
C GLY A 145 20.75 -16.71 4.79
N LEU A 146 19.78 -15.90 4.35
CA LEU A 146 19.94 -14.45 4.21
C LEU A 146 20.27 -13.77 5.55
N ASN A 147 20.95 -12.61 5.48
CA ASN A 147 21.15 -11.79 6.68
C ASN A 147 19.82 -11.18 7.17
N ASP A 148 19.81 -10.68 8.41
CA ASP A 148 18.57 -10.14 9.02
C ASP A 148 17.94 -9.03 8.18
N LEU A 149 18.73 -8.07 7.68
CA LEU A 149 18.23 -6.94 6.89
C LEU A 149 17.57 -7.41 5.59
N GLN A 150 18.26 -8.25 4.82
CA GLN A 150 17.74 -8.84 3.59
C GLN A 150 16.46 -9.64 3.86
N ALA A 151 16.46 -10.46 4.92
CA ALA A 151 15.31 -11.28 5.25
C ALA A 151 14.10 -10.43 5.68
N PHE A 152 14.30 -9.33 6.43
CA PHE A 152 13.23 -8.40 6.76
C PHE A 152 12.69 -7.68 5.52
N ARG A 153 13.55 -7.21 4.61
CA ARG A 153 13.11 -6.60 3.34
C ARG A 153 12.30 -7.56 2.47
N MET A 154 12.68 -8.85 2.43
CA MET A 154 11.95 -9.88 1.70
C MET A 154 10.52 -10.11 2.20
N THR A 155 10.16 -9.67 3.42
CA THR A 155 8.77 -9.77 3.91
C THR A 155 7.78 -8.95 3.09
N GLY A 156 8.24 -7.88 2.41
CA GLY A 156 7.40 -7.06 1.54
C GLY A 156 6.75 -7.86 0.40
N PHE A 157 7.37 -8.98 -0.02
CA PHE A 157 6.79 -9.91 -0.99
C PHE A 157 5.43 -10.45 -0.54
N PHE A 158 5.26 -10.82 0.73
CA PHE A 158 4.00 -11.39 1.22
C PHE A 158 2.87 -10.37 1.16
N TRP A 159 3.16 -9.12 1.52
CA TRP A 159 2.19 -8.03 1.42
C TRP A 159 1.81 -7.72 -0.03
N LEU A 160 2.79 -7.65 -0.92
CA LEU A 160 2.56 -7.39 -2.34
C LEU A 160 1.78 -8.54 -3.00
N ALA A 161 2.14 -9.79 -2.73
CA ALA A 161 1.47 -10.97 -3.25
C ALA A 161 0.01 -11.04 -2.76
N ALA A 162 -0.23 -10.86 -1.46
CA ALA A 162 -1.58 -10.84 -0.89
C ALA A 162 -2.43 -9.71 -1.49
N SER A 163 -1.85 -8.51 -1.61
CA SER A 163 -2.46 -7.34 -2.26
C SER A 163 -2.93 -7.64 -3.68
N LEU A 164 -2.06 -8.24 -4.51
CA LEU A 164 -2.35 -8.53 -5.91
C LEU A 164 -3.39 -9.65 -6.08
N VAL A 165 -3.38 -10.65 -5.19
CA VAL A 165 -4.39 -11.71 -5.19
C VAL A 165 -5.77 -11.13 -4.85
N VAL A 166 -5.87 -10.32 -3.81
CA VAL A 166 -7.14 -9.68 -3.43
C VAL A 166 -7.57 -8.65 -4.48
N PHE A 167 -6.64 -7.93 -5.11
CA PHE A 167 -6.93 -7.05 -6.24
C PHE A 167 -7.48 -7.82 -7.45
N TYR A 168 -6.95 -9.01 -7.73
CA TYR A 168 -7.54 -9.89 -8.73
C TYR A 168 -8.97 -10.27 -8.36
N LEU A 169 -9.24 -10.65 -7.11
CA LEU A 169 -10.60 -10.95 -6.64
C LEU A 169 -11.55 -9.75 -6.76
N LEU A 170 -11.08 -8.54 -6.43
CA LEU A 170 -11.81 -7.29 -6.60
C LEU A 170 -12.17 -7.05 -8.07
N GLY A 171 -11.18 -7.09 -8.97
CA GLY A 171 -11.40 -6.92 -10.40
C GLY A 171 -12.36 -7.96 -10.97
N ARG A 172 -12.28 -9.22 -10.51
CA ARG A 172 -13.22 -10.27 -10.92
C ARG A 172 -14.64 -10.04 -10.41
N ALA A 173 -14.82 -9.55 -9.18
CA ALA A 173 -16.13 -9.19 -8.63
C ALA A 173 -16.79 -8.06 -9.43
N MET A 174 -15.99 -7.14 -9.98
CA MET A 174 -16.43 -6.05 -10.86
C MET A 174 -16.38 -6.40 -12.35
N LYS A 175 -16.20 -7.68 -12.69
CA LYS A 175 -16.17 -8.20 -14.07
C LYS A 175 -15.09 -7.59 -14.98
N VAL A 176 -14.04 -6.99 -14.41
CA VAL A 176 -12.88 -6.49 -15.15
C VAL A 176 -12.19 -7.63 -15.88
N HIS A 177 -11.80 -7.40 -17.14
CA HIS A 177 -11.16 -8.41 -17.97
C HIS A 177 -9.84 -8.91 -17.34
N LYS A 178 -9.58 -10.23 -17.38
CA LYS A 178 -8.39 -10.83 -16.73
C LYS A 178 -7.06 -10.19 -17.15
N ILE A 179 -6.91 -9.93 -18.45
CA ILE A 179 -5.72 -9.26 -19.01
C ILE A 179 -5.62 -7.80 -18.55
N ALA A 180 -6.75 -7.11 -18.30
CA ALA A 180 -6.73 -5.76 -17.76
C ALA A 180 -6.17 -5.76 -16.33
N ILE A 181 -6.63 -6.71 -15.51
CA ILE A 181 -6.13 -6.88 -14.14
C ILE A 181 -4.62 -7.21 -14.15
N LEU A 182 -4.20 -8.13 -15.02
CA LEU A 182 -2.78 -8.46 -15.18
C LEU A 182 -1.95 -7.23 -15.57
N ALA A 183 -2.38 -6.48 -16.59
CA ALA A 183 -1.69 -5.29 -17.07
C ALA A 183 -1.55 -4.23 -15.97
N ILE A 184 -2.64 -3.93 -15.26
CA ILE A 184 -2.66 -2.94 -14.17
C ILE A 184 -1.80 -3.40 -12.99
N GLY A 185 -1.85 -4.69 -12.65
CA GLY A 185 -1.02 -5.26 -11.60
C GLY A 185 0.47 -5.19 -11.93
N LEU A 186 0.87 -5.46 -13.18
CA LEU A 186 2.26 -5.32 -13.62
C LEU A 186 2.74 -3.87 -13.59
N VAL A 187 1.89 -2.92 -14.02
CA VAL A 187 2.19 -1.49 -13.89
C VAL A 187 2.39 -1.14 -12.41
N PHE A 188 1.48 -1.55 -11.52
CA PHE A 188 1.58 -1.29 -10.08
C PHE A 188 2.88 -1.83 -9.46
N ILE A 189 3.24 -3.08 -9.75
CA ILE A 189 4.49 -3.70 -9.23
C ILE A 189 5.72 -2.88 -9.63
N ALA A 190 5.70 -2.27 -10.82
CA ALA A 190 6.86 -1.60 -11.38
C ALA A 190 6.91 -0.08 -11.08
N THR A 191 6.09 0.43 -10.17
CA THR A 191 6.09 1.87 -9.86
C THR A 191 7.06 2.24 -8.73
N PRO A 192 7.46 3.52 -8.63
CA PRO A 192 8.27 4.02 -7.52
C PRO A 192 7.66 3.73 -6.14
N PHE A 193 6.34 3.85 -6.02
CA PHE A 193 5.63 3.49 -4.80
C PHE A 193 5.89 2.04 -4.41
N ALA A 194 5.66 1.09 -5.33
CA ALA A 194 5.86 -0.32 -5.03
C ALA A 194 7.33 -0.66 -4.73
N TRP A 195 8.26 0.01 -5.42
CA TRP A 195 9.69 -0.12 -5.17
C TRP A 195 10.03 0.28 -3.72
N TRP A 196 9.67 1.49 -3.28
CA TRP A 196 9.95 1.96 -1.93
C TRP A 196 9.24 1.14 -0.84
N THR A 197 7.99 0.74 -1.11
CA THR A 197 7.12 0.14 -0.10
C THR A 197 7.36 -1.36 0.10
N TYR A 198 7.70 -2.11 -0.96
CA TYR A 198 7.78 -3.58 -0.89
C TYR A 198 9.20 -4.15 -0.98
N THR A 199 10.21 -3.33 -1.31
CA THR A 199 11.61 -3.78 -1.37
C THR A 199 12.45 -3.32 -0.19
N TYR A 200 11.91 -2.41 0.62
CA TYR A 200 12.41 -2.01 1.92
C TYR A 200 11.43 -2.44 3.01
N VAL A 201 11.87 -2.42 4.28
CA VAL A 201 10.93 -2.56 5.40
C VAL A 201 10.08 -1.30 5.45
N SER A 202 8.75 -1.42 5.36
CA SER A 202 7.85 -0.27 5.39
C SER A 202 6.48 -0.60 5.97
N THR A 203 6.04 0.23 6.91
CA THR A 203 4.67 0.19 7.45
C THR A 203 3.60 0.55 6.42
N ASP A 204 3.98 1.08 5.25
CA ASP A 204 3.04 1.32 4.12
C ASP A 204 2.68 0.02 3.38
N ALA A 205 3.46 -1.06 3.52
CA ALA A 205 3.24 -2.30 2.76
C ALA A 205 1.84 -2.92 2.96
N PRO A 206 1.26 -2.95 4.17
CA PRO A 206 -0.09 -3.45 4.39
C PRO A 206 -1.21 -2.53 3.86
N SER A 207 -0.94 -1.25 3.56
CA SER A 207 -1.99 -0.26 3.28
C SER A 207 -2.79 -0.59 2.03
N PHE A 208 -2.13 -0.94 0.93
CA PHE A 208 -2.84 -1.37 -0.28
C PHE A 208 -3.67 -2.64 -0.01
N PHE A 209 -3.13 -3.60 0.75
CA PHE A 209 -3.83 -4.85 1.10
C PHE A 209 -5.13 -4.56 1.86
N PHE A 210 -5.10 -3.73 2.90
CA PHE A 210 -6.31 -3.39 3.66
C PHE A 210 -7.31 -2.59 2.82
N GLY A 211 -6.82 -1.65 2.00
CA GLY A 211 -7.65 -0.92 1.03
C GLY A 211 -8.42 -1.85 0.09
N VAL A 212 -7.71 -2.80 -0.53
CA VAL A 212 -8.30 -3.70 -1.51
C VAL A 212 -9.19 -4.77 -0.86
N LEU A 213 -8.83 -5.24 0.32
CA LEU A 213 -9.59 -6.24 1.08
C LEU A 213 -10.93 -5.68 1.54
N LEU A 214 -10.93 -4.48 2.15
CA LEU A 214 -12.15 -3.83 2.61
C LEU A 214 -13.06 -3.46 1.42
N LEU A 215 -12.49 -2.92 0.35
CA LEU A 215 -13.27 -2.59 -0.86
C LEU A 215 -13.87 -3.84 -1.52
N TRP A 216 -13.10 -4.92 -1.62
CA TRP A 216 -13.60 -6.22 -2.11
C TRP A 216 -14.73 -6.76 -1.23
N GLY A 217 -14.57 -6.71 0.09
CA GLY A 217 -15.60 -7.11 1.05
C GLY A 217 -16.89 -6.32 0.92
N ALA A 218 -16.78 -5.00 0.75
CA ALA A 218 -17.91 -4.10 0.56
C ALA A 218 -18.67 -4.45 -0.72
N ILE A 219 -17.97 -4.64 -1.84
CA ILE A 219 -18.58 -5.02 -3.13
C ILE A 219 -19.28 -6.38 -3.01
N ARG A 220 -18.62 -7.38 -2.40
CA ARG A 220 -19.21 -8.71 -2.19
C ARG A 220 -20.52 -8.63 -1.41
N TYR A 221 -20.51 -7.89 -0.30
CA TYR A 221 -21.68 -7.70 0.56
C TYR A 221 -22.83 -7.00 -0.18
N LEU A 222 -22.52 -5.94 -0.93
CA LEU A 222 -23.49 -5.20 -1.75
C LEU A 222 -24.07 -6.07 -2.87
N GLN A 223 -23.28 -6.98 -3.44
CA GLN A 223 -23.70 -7.96 -4.45
C GLN A 223 -24.49 -9.16 -3.88
N GLY A 224 -24.89 -9.14 -2.61
CA GLY A 224 -25.66 -10.25 -2.03
C GLY A 224 -24.82 -11.34 -1.37
N SER A 225 -23.49 -11.24 -1.39
CA SER A 225 -22.61 -12.36 -1.05
C SER A 225 -21.65 -12.05 0.10
N GLY A 226 -21.72 -12.86 1.16
CA GLY A 226 -20.85 -12.71 2.33
C GLY A 226 -21.41 -11.79 3.42
N SER A 227 -20.83 -11.92 4.62
CA SER A 227 -21.18 -11.15 5.80
C SER A 227 -20.38 -9.84 5.84
N PRO A 228 -20.96 -8.72 6.31
CA PRO A 228 -20.21 -7.48 6.47
C PRO A 228 -19.38 -7.43 7.77
N TRP A 229 -19.67 -8.30 8.73
CA TRP A 229 -19.16 -8.16 10.11
C TRP A 229 -17.66 -8.37 10.24
N TRP A 230 -17.05 -9.20 9.38
CA TRP A 230 -15.60 -9.36 9.38
C TRP A 230 -14.88 -8.07 8.96
N MET A 231 -15.52 -7.20 8.16
CA MET A 231 -14.93 -5.91 7.77
C MET A 231 -14.79 -4.97 8.96
N VAL A 232 -15.67 -5.08 9.98
CA VAL A 232 -15.55 -4.30 11.22
C VAL A 232 -14.27 -4.71 11.98
N ALA A 233 -14.01 -6.02 12.08
CA ALA A 233 -12.78 -6.52 12.69
C ALA A 233 -11.54 -6.11 11.87
N VAL A 234 -11.59 -6.27 10.54
CA VAL A 234 -10.48 -5.88 9.66
C VAL A 234 -10.22 -4.37 9.68
N ALA A 235 -11.25 -3.53 9.79
CA ALA A 235 -11.08 -2.08 9.94
C ALA A 235 -10.27 -1.74 11.20
N GLY A 236 -10.60 -2.36 12.33
CA GLY A 236 -9.85 -2.21 13.57
C GLY A 236 -8.41 -2.73 13.47
N ILE A 237 -8.20 -3.91 12.88
CA ILE A 237 -6.85 -4.46 12.68
C ILE A 237 -6.01 -3.58 11.74
N ALA A 238 -6.63 -3.02 10.70
CA ALA A 238 -5.93 -2.23 9.70
C ALA A 238 -5.24 -1.00 10.32
N VAL A 239 -5.93 -0.27 11.20
CA VAL A 239 -5.34 0.91 11.86
C VAL A 239 -4.21 0.55 12.83
N LEU A 240 -4.26 -0.63 13.45
CA LEU A 240 -3.17 -1.12 14.28
C LEU A 240 -1.89 -1.40 13.46
N PHE A 241 -2.01 -1.78 12.18
CA PHE A 241 -0.82 -1.84 11.32
C PHE A 241 -0.26 -0.46 10.99
N LYS A 242 -1.15 0.50 10.72
CA LYS A 242 -0.81 1.90 10.46
C LYS A 242 -2.07 2.76 10.53
N VAL A 243 -2.01 3.88 11.27
CA VAL A 243 -3.16 4.79 11.44
C VAL A 243 -3.73 5.28 10.10
N SER A 244 -2.89 5.50 9.08
CA SER A 244 -3.32 5.93 7.74
C SER A 244 -4.24 4.92 7.03
N ASN A 245 -4.30 3.66 7.49
CA ASN A 245 -5.26 2.69 6.99
C ASN A 245 -6.71 3.03 7.35
N ILE A 246 -6.96 4.02 8.21
CA ILE A 246 -8.28 4.62 8.39
C ILE A 246 -8.86 5.14 7.07
N LEU A 247 -8.02 5.51 6.09
CA LEU A 247 -8.47 5.91 4.76
C LEU A 247 -9.17 4.77 4.02
N ALA A 248 -8.72 3.51 4.16
CA ALA A 248 -9.41 2.35 3.59
C ALA A 248 -10.82 2.20 4.16
N VAL A 249 -10.95 2.40 5.47
CA VAL A 249 -12.23 2.42 6.18
C VAL A 249 -13.12 3.55 5.67
N GLY A 250 -12.54 4.74 5.48
CA GLY A 250 -13.19 5.91 4.90
C GLY A 250 -13.75 5.65 3.50
N VAL A 251 -13.02 4.94 2.62
CA VAL A 251 -13.50 4.59 1.27
C VAL A 251 -14.77 3.76 1.36
N VAL A 252 -14.79 2.71 2.18
CA VAL A 252 -15.96 1.83 2.34
C VAL A 252 -17.12 2.56 3.01
N ALA A 253 -16.85 3.37 4.03
CA ALA A 253 -17.86 4.17 4.71
C ALA A 253 -18.52 5.16 3.74
N LEU A 254 -17.72 5.85 2.91
CA LEU A 254 -18.21 6.76 1.88
C LEU A 254 -19.04 6.02 0.82
N LEU A 255 -18.62 4.83 0.37
CA LEU A 255 -19.40 4.00 -0.54
C LEU A 255 -20.77 3.65 0.04
N PHE A 256 -20.81 3.18 1.29
CA PHE A 256 -22.05 2.82 1.97
C PHE A 256 -22.95 4.03 2.19
N LEU A 257 -22.38 5.19 2.52
CA LEU A 257 -23.12 6.45 2.63
C LEU A 257 -23.77 6.84 1.30
N ILE A 258 -23.00 6.86 0.20
CA ILE A 258 -23.51 7.24 -1.13
C ILE A 258 -24.62 6.28 -1.56
N ILE A 259 -24.46 4.97 -1.36
CA ILE A 259 -25.50 3.98 -1.70
C ILE A 259 -26.73 4.16 -0.80
N ALA A 260 -26.56 4.37 0.50
CA ALA A 260 -27.67 4.59 1.43
C ALA A 260 -28.50 5.82 1.02
N VAL A 261 -27.83 6.96 0.73
CA VAL A 261 -28.48 8.18 0.24
C VAL A 261 -29.18 7.93 -1.10
N THR A 262 -28.52 7.22 -2.03
CA THR A 262 -29.09 6.91 -3.35
C THR A 262 -30.37 6.06 -3.21
N ASN A 263 -30.35 5.04 -2.36
CA ASN A 263 -31.49 4.18 -2.10
C ASN A 263 -32.65 4.97 -1.46
N LEU A 264 -32.37 5.87 -0.51
CA LEU A 264 -33.38 6.73 0.10
C LEU A 264 -34.03 7.67 -0.91
N VAL A 265 -33.24 8.28 -1.80
CA VAL A 265 -33.74 9.16 -2.86
C VAL A 265 -34.59 8.38 -3.87
N GLN A 266 -34.17 7.18 -4.25
CA GLN A 266 -34.93 6.33 -5.18
C GLN A 266 -36.24 5.81 -4.57
N ALA A 267 -36.22 5.43 -3.28
CA ALA A 267 -37.41 5.02 -2.53
C ALA A 267 -38.46 6.16 -2.49
N ARG A 268 -38.03 7.39 -2.17
CA ARG A 268 -38.91 8.57 -2.19
C ARG A 268 -39.49 8.88 -3.57
N ARG A 269 -38.81 8.50 -4.64
CA ARG A 269 -39.27 8.67 -6.03
C ARG A 269 -40.12 7.50 -6.54
N GLY A 270 -40.39 6.48 -5.72
CA GLY A 270 -41.12 5.28 -6.13
C GLY A 270 -40.41 4.44 -7.19
N ARG A 271 -39.07 4.56 -7.30
CA ARG A 271 -38.26 3.88 -8.33
C ARG A 271 -37.44 2.70 -7.80
N LEU A 272 -37.58 2.38 -6.52
CA LEU A 272 -36.85 1.29 -5.89
C LEU A 272 -37.70 0.02 -5.97
N GLU A 273 -37.21 -1.00 -6.68
CA GLU A 273 -37.85 -2.31 -6.70
C GLU A 273 -37.68 -2.98 -5.32
N GLU A 274 -38.78 -3.46 -4.72
CA GLU A 274 -38.77 -4.18 -3.46
C GLU A 274 -37.86 -5.42 -3.54
N GLY A 275 -36.95 -5.57 -2.58
CA GLY A 275 -36.08 -6.75 -2.45
C GLY A 275 -34.70 -6.65 -3.13
N GLN A 276 -34.46 -5.70 -4.02
CA GLN A 276 -33.14 -5.54 -4.67
C GLN A 276 -32.13 -4.70 -3.86
N ALA A 277 -32.61 -3.79 -3.01
CA ALA A 277 -31.77 -2.82 -2.33
C ALA A 277 -31.41 -3.23 -0.88
N ARG A 278 -30.16 -3.02 -0.48
CA ARG A 278 -29.76 -3.14 0.94
C ARG A 278 -30.37 -2.00 1.74
N SER A 279 -30.82 -2.30 2.96
CA SER A 279 -31.36 -1.31 3.90
C SER A 279 -30.35 -0.19 4.16
N PRO A 280 -30.71 1.09 3.92
CA PRO A 280 -29.86 2.25 4.19
C PRO A 280 -29.36 2.28 5.64
N PHE A 281 -30.25 1.98 6.60
CA PHE A 281 -29.89 1.94 8.02
C PHE A 281 -28.78 0.91 8.30
N ARG A 282 -28.88 -0.28 7.71
CA ARG A 282 -27.87 -1.33 7.89
C ARG A 282 -26.52 -0.93 7.29
N LEU A 283 -26.51 -0.28 6.13
CA LEU A 283 -25.27 0.25 5.52
C LEU A 283 -24.59 1.28 6.41
N LEU A 284 -25.36 2.25 6.91
CA LEU A 284 -24.86 3.28 7.81
C LEU A 284 -24.38 2.70 9.14
N LEU A 285 -25.11 1.74 9.72
CA LEU A 285 -24.69 1.05 10.95
C LEU A 285 -23.33 0.38 10.78
N ILE A 286 -23.12 -0.37 9.69
CA ILE A 286 -21.85 -1.05 9.44
C ILE A 286 -20.73 -0.02 9.24
N ALA A 287 -20.96 1.02 8.43
CA ALA A 287 -19.99 2.08 8.20
C ALA A 287 -19.58 2.78 9.52
N SER A 288 -20.56 3.15 10.35
CA SER A 288 -20.31 3.76 11.66
C SER A 288 -19.54 2.82 12.57
N LEU A 289 -19.90 1.54 12.64
CA LEU A 289 -19.17 0.56 13.47
C LEU A 289 -17.72 0.38 13.02
N MET A 290 -17.45 0.32 11.70
CA MET A 290 -16.08 0.25 11.19
C MET A 290 -15.25 1.47 11.60
N VAL A 291 -15.82 2.68 11.46
CA VAL A 291 -15.15 3.93 11.85
C VAL A 291 -14.93 3.97 13.36
N ILE A 292 -15.96 3.71 14.17
CA ILE A 292 -15.89 3.75 15.63
C ILE A 292 -14.86 2.76 16.15
N VAL A 293 -14.87 1.50 15.70
CA VAL A 293 -13.91 0.48 16.14
C VAL A 293 -12.48 0.90 15.81
N SER A 294 -12.26 1.45 14.62
CA SER A 294 -10.94 1.93 14.21
C SER A 294 -10.47 3.10 15.09
N LEU A 295 -11.32 4.10 15.31
CA LEU A 295 -11.00 5.25 16.15
C LEU A 295 -10.78 4.86 17.62
N VAL A 296 -11.57 3.94 18.16
CA VAL A 296 -11.41 3.46 19.55
C VAL A 296 -10.10 2.72 19.72
N LEU A 297 -9.74 1.82 18.80
CA LEU A 297 -8.47 1.08 18.90
C LEU A 297 -7.26 2.01 18.76
N GLU A 298 -7.32 2.97 17.85
CA GLU A 298 -6.26 3.98 17.71
C GLU A 298 -6.16 4.86 18.97
N TYR A 299 -7.30 5.33 19.49
CA TYR A 299 -7.33 6.12 20.72
C TYR A 299 -6.76 5.35 21.92
N VAL A 300 -7.13 4.08 22.06
CA VAL A 300 -6.59 3.19 23.11
C VAL A 300 -5.08 3.04 22.94
N TRP A 301 -4.58 2.88 21.71
CA TRP A 301 -3.14 2.84 21.45
C TRP A 301 -2.44 4.14 21.86
N LEU A 302 -3.01 5.30 21.50
CA LEU A 302 -2.46 6.61 21.90
C LEU A 302 -2.42 6.77 23.43
N MET A 303 -3.43 6.26 24.14
CA MET A 303 -3.45 6.23 25.60
C MET A 303 -2.35 5.32 26.17
N ILE A 304 -2.16 4.13 25.61
CA ILE A 304 -1.06 3.22 25.99
C ILE A 304 0.28 3.90 25.75
N ARG A 305 0.52 4.42 24.54
CA ARG A 305 1.73 5.14 24.14
C ARG A 305 2.05 6.30 25.08
N SER A 306 1.04 7.05 25.51
CA SER A 306 1.19 8.15 26.47
C SER A 306 1.53 7.64 27.87
N ALA A 307 0.84 6.59 28.34
CA ALA A 307 0.99 6.05 29.69
C ALA A 307 2.36 5.38 29.93
N ILE A 308 2.97 4.81 28.88
CA ILE A 308 4.27 4.14 29.00
C ILE A 308 5.46 5.05 28.69
N ALA A 309 5.23 6.30 28.29
CA ALA A 309 6.30 7.22 27.86
C ALA A 309 7.37 7.43 28.95
N VAL A 310 8.65 7.35 28.58
CA VAL A 310 9.79 7.57 29.49
C VAL A 310 10.54 8.88 29.25
N GLY A 311 10.17 9.60 28.18
CA GLY A 311 10.78 10.87 27.84
C GLY A 311 9.93 11.69 26.87
N PRO A 312 10.43 12.87 26.46
CA PRO A 312 9.77 13.68 25.44
C PRO A 312 9.70 12.93 24.11
N PRO A 313 8.73 13.26 23.24
CA PRO A 313 8.76 12.77 21.87
C PRO A 313 10.04 13.24 21.17
N PRO A 314 10.55 12.47 20.18
CA PRO A 314 11.66 12.91 19.35
C PRO A 314 11.38 14.31 18.79
N TYR A 315 12.35 15.21 18.89
CA TYR A 315 12.20 16.59 18.44
C TYR A 315 12.06 16.59 16.91
N VAL A 316 10.84 16.75 16.44
CA VAL A 316 10.56 17.11 15.05
C VAL A 316 10.27 18.60 15.08
N ASP A 317 10.95 19.38 14.26
CA ASP A 317 10.95 20.86 14.23
C ASP A 317 9.60 21.47 13.76
N ILE A 318 8.50 20.92 14.27
CA ILE A 318 7.12 21.03 13.74
C ILE A 318 6.16 21.64 14.77
N LEU A 319 6.67 22.14 15.89
CA LEU A 319 5.83 22.64 16.99
C LEU A 319 5.07 23.96 16.71
N ASN A 320 5.18 24.52 15.50
CA ASN A 320 4.31 25.60 15.08
C ASN A 320 3.05 25.01 14.44
N ARG A 321 1.92 25.07 15.15
CA ARG A 321 0.59 24.84 14.55
C ARG A 321 0.37 25.91 13.47
N PRO A 322 0.41 25.56 12.18
CA PRO A 322 0.23 26.56 11.13
C PRO A 322 -1.23 27.03 11.15
N SER A 323 -1.46 28.27 10.72
CA SER A 323 -2.82 28.74 10.43
C SER A 323 -3.47 27.89 9.33
N LEU A 324 -4.81 27.88 9.23
CA LEU A 324 -5.53 27.13 8.18
C LEU A 324 -5.03 27.42 6.75
N ARG A 325 -4.53 28.63 6.52
CA ARG A 325 -3.96 29.08 5.24
C ARG A 325 -2.52 28.63 5.04
N GLU A 326 -1.76 28.48 6.12
CA GLU A 326 -0.39 27.95 6.09
C GLU A 326 -0.35 26.42 5.91
N MET A 327 -1.47 25.73 6.15
CA MET A 327 -1.57 24.28 5.94
C MET A 327 -1.62 23.85 4.47
N GLY A 328 -1.80 24.79 3.53
CA GLY A 328 -1.75 24.50 2.08
C GLY A 328 -2.72 23.42 1.60
N LEU A 329 -3.93 23.33 2.20
CA LEU A 329 -4.90 22.27 1.94
C LEU A 329 -5.30 22.15 0.46
N GLU A 330 -5.18 23.24 -0.30
CA GLU A 330 -5.37 23.26 -1.74
C GLU A 330 -4.36 22.39 -2.51
N MET A 331 -3.11 22.34 -2.04
CA MET A 331 -2.06 21.49 -2.62
C MET A 331 -2.33 20.02 -2.30
N GLU A 332 -2.98 19.76 -1.17
CA GLU A 332 -3.35 18.41 -0.73
C GLU A 332 -4.50 17.80 -1.56
N LEU A 333 -5.34 18.62 -2.19
CA LEU A 333 -6.46 18.14 -3.03
C LEU A 333 -6.01 17.28 -4.22
N LEU A 334 -4.78 17.48 -4.70
CA LEU A 334 -4.20 16.73 -5.83
C LEU A 334 -3.02 15.84 -5.39
N ASN A 335 -2.82 15.68 -4.08
CA ASN A 335 -1.67 14.97 -3.56
C ASN A 335 -1.75 13.47 -3.86
N PHE A 336 -2.91 12.84 -3.64
CA PHE A 336 -3.06 11.40 -3.90
C PHE A 336 -3.25 11.07 -5.39
N LEU A 337 -4.01 11.88 -6.12
CA LEU A 337 -4.21 11.70 -7.56
C LEU A 337 -3.46 12.80 -8.35
N PRO A 338 -2.39 12.47 -9.10
CA PRO A 338 -1.85 11.14 -9.39
C PRO A 338 -0.74 10.63 -8.48
N GLY A 339 -0.35 11.43 -7.47
CA GLY A 339 0.93 11.28 -6.78
C GLY A 339 1.16 9.94 -6.09
N THR A 340 0.13 9.24 -5.61
CA THR A 340 0.30 8.00 -4.84
C THR A 340 1.06 6.94 -5.63
N LEU A 341 0.69 6.70 -6.89
CA LEU A 341 1.25 5.58 -7.66
C LEU A 341 2.73 5.82 -8.03
N ILE A 342 3.10 7.08 -8.26
CA ILE A 342 4.44 7.51 -8.66
C ILE A 342 5.25 8.09 -7.48
N SER A 343 4.77 7.90 -6.24
CA SER A 343 5.37 8.53 -5.07
C SER A 343 6.84 8.14 -4.94
N ASN A 344 7.70 9.15 -4.87
CA ASN A 344 9.14 9.03 -4.81
C ASN A 344 9.70 10.06 -3.83
N VAL A 345 10.93 9.87 -3.38
CA VAL A 345 11.57 10.73 -2.38
C VAL A 345 12.32 11.84 -3.11
N HIS A 346 11.93 13.08 -2.86
CA HIS A 346 12.71 14.24 -3.28
C HIS A 346 13.93 14.40 -2.38
N VAL A 347 15.10 14.57 -2.99
CA VAL A 347 16.35 14.77 -2.25
C VAL A 347 16.52 16.26 -1.98
N THR A 348 16.50 16.67 -0.71
CA THR A 348 16.68 18.07 -0.31
C THR A 348 18.02 18.60 -0.81
N GLY A 349 18.03 19.81 -1.39
CA GLY A 349 19.24 20.46 -1.90
C GLY A 349 19.74 19.95 -3.26
N SER A 350 19.07 18.97 -3.87
CA SER A 350 19.50 18.35 -5.15
C SER A 350 18.96 19.02 -6.43
N GLY A 351 18.31 20.18 -6.32
CA GLY A 351 17.67 20.82 -7.47
C GLY A 351 16.44 20.05 -8.00
N GLY A 352 15.80 19.23 -7.16
CA GLY A 352 14.58 18.48 -7.50
C GLY A 352 14.81 17.03 -7.92
N ALA A 353 16.03 16.49 -7.75
CA ALA A 353 16.31 15.09 -8.05
C ALA A 353 15.56 14.13 -7.12
N PHE A 354 15.20 12.98 -7.66
CA PHE A 354 14.60 11.88 -6.91
C PHE A 354 15.66 10.90 -6.42
N ALA A 355 15.45 10.35 -5.21
CA ALA A 355 16.34 9.34 -4.65
C ALA A 355 16.32 8.04 -5.46
N TYR A 356 15.15 7.62 -5.95
CA TYR A 356 15.05 6.57 -6.95
C TYR A 356 15.07 7.20 -8.35
N THR A 357 16.19 7.04 -9.05
CA THR A 357 16.52 7.70 -10.33
C THR A 357 15.85 7.04 -11.54
N ILE A 358 14.56 6.74 -11.44
CA ILE A 358 13.79 6.27 -12.59
C ILE A 358 13.50 7.44 -13.55
N PRO A 359 13.74 7.29 -14.87
CA PRO A 359 13.41 8.34 -15.83
C PRO A 359 11.92 8.71 -15.80
N GLU A 360 11.63 10.01 -15.66
CA GLU A 360 10.26 10.51 -15.49
C GLU A 360 9.32 10.07 -16.62
N HIS A 361 9.80 10.07 -17.87
CA HIS A 361 9.01 9.66 -19.03
C HIS A 361 8.57 8.18 -18.99
N LEU A 362 9.22 7.34 -18.18
CA LEU A 362 8.81 5.95 -17.98
C LEU A 362 7.69 5.80 -16.95
N ILE A 363 7.56 6.73 -15.99
CA ILE A 363 6.57 6.66 -14.90
C ILE A 363 5.36 7.56 -15.14
N LEU A 364 5.53 8.65 -15.88
CA LEU A 364 4.48 9.61 -16.19
C LEU A 364 3.23 8.97 -16.81
N PRO A 365 3.33 7.96 -17.70
CA PRO A 365 2.15 7.26 -18.22
C PRO A 365 1.34 6.55 -17.12
N ALA A 366 1.97 6.03 -16.05
CA ALA A 366 1.25 5.40 -14.94
C ALA A 366 0.39 6.43 -14.17
N SER A 367 0.92 7.63 -13.96
CA SER A 367 0.19 8.76 -13.38
C SER A 367 -1.03 9.14 -14.23
N TRP A 368 -0.84 9.29 -15.55
CA TRP A 368 -1.93 9.59 -16.47
C TRP A 368 -2.97 8.46 -16.57
N LEU A 369 -2.55 7.20 -16.44
CA LEU A 369 -3.49 6.08 -16.34
C LEU A 369 -4.41 6.23 -15.12
N CYS A 370 -3.87 6.61 -13.95
CA CYS A 370 -4.69 6.88 -12.76
C CYS A 370 -5.68 8.04 -13.01
N ILE A 371 -5.22 9.16 -13.57
CA ILE A 371 -6.10 10.31 -13.87
C ILE A 371 -7.20 9.90 -14.84
N ALA A 372 -6.82 9.30 -15.98
CA ALA A 372 -7.76 8.84 -17.00
C ALA A 372 -8.72 7.79 -16.44
N GLY A 373 -8.24 6.88 -15.59
CA GLY A 373 -9.04 5.89 -14.87
C GLY A 373 -10.12 6.53 -14.01
N VAL A 374 -9.73 7.40 -13.07
CA VAL A 374 -10.66 8.02 -12.11
C VAL A 374 -11.63 8.97 -12.81
N VAL A 375 -11.12 9.92 -13.61
CA VAL A 375 -11.94 10.92 -14.29
C VAL A 375 -12.77 10.28 -15.39
N GLY A 376 -12.16 9.44 -16.22
CA GLY A 376 -12.85 8.74 -17.31
C GLY A 376 -13.94 7.80 -16.79
N TRP A 377 -13.67 7.07 -15.70
CA TRP A 377 -14.71 6.22 -15.13
C TRP A 377 -15.87 7.07 -14.60
N LEU A 378 -15.60 8.19 -13.93
CA LEU A 378 -16.64 9.10 -13.46
C LEU A 378 -17.54 9.59 -14.62
N MET A 379 -16.96 9.96 -15.76
CA MET A 379 -17.66 10.52 -16.92
C MET A 379 -18.50 9.51 -17.72
N ILE A 380 -18.21 8.21 -17.62
CA ILE A 380 -19.00 7.19 -18.34
C ILE A 380 -20.37 7.03 -17.68
N LYS A 381 -21.43 7.07 -18.50
CA LYS A 381 -22.80 6.79 -18.04
C LYS A 381 -22.91 5.34 -17.59
N LYS A 382 -23.32 5.15 -16.33
CA LYS A 382 -23.50 3.83 -15.71
C LYS A 382 -24.97 3.59 -15.44
N THR A 383 -25.41 2.35 -15.61
CA THR A 383 -26.80 1.93 -15.36
C THR A 383 -26.99 1.37 -13.96
N GLY A 384 -25.94 0.79 -13.36
CA GLY A 384 -26.00 0.21 -12.02
C GLY A 384 -25.71 1.22 -10.90
N VAL A 385 -26.49 1.16 -9.81
CA VAL A 385 -26.28 1.97 -8.60
C VAL A 385 -24.89 1.74 -8.01
N LEU A 386 -24.47 0.48 -7.86
CA LEU A 386 -23.15 0.12 -7.31
C LEU A 386 -22.01 0.76 -8.09
N GLU A 387 -22.00 0.60 -9.42
CA GLU A 387 -20.92 1.12 -10.27
C GLU A 387 -20.89 2.66 -10.23
N ASN A 388 -22.06 3.31 -10.23
CA ASN A 388 -22.14 4.77 -10.15
C ASN A 388 -21.69 5.29 -8.78
N SER A 389 -22.16 4.70 -7.69
CA SER A 389 -21.75 5.09 -6.35
C SER A 389 -20.25 4.88 -6.15
N LEU A 390 -19.70 3.77 -6.64
CA LEU A 390 -18.27 3.48 -6.53
C LEU A 390 -17.40 4.46 -7.33
N ALA A 391 -17.81 4.84 -8.54
CA ALA A 391 -17.09 5.85 -9.31
C ALA A 391 -17.03 7.21 -8.57
N TRP A 392 -18.14 7.63 -7.94
CA TRP A 392 -18.16 8.81 -7.09
C TRP A 392 -17.30 8.65 -5.84
N THR A 393 -17.35 7.48 -5.16
CA THR A 393 -16.49 7.19 -4.01
C THR A 393 -15.02 7.33 -4.38
N VAL A 394 -14.60 6.74 -5.49
CA VAL A 394 -13.20 6.80 -5.95
C VAL A 394 -12.81 8.24 -6.29
N ALA A 395 -13.64 8.98 -7.01
CA ALA A 395 -13.36 10.38 -7.34
C ALA A 395 -13.24 11.27 -6.10
N VAL A 396 -14.20 11.18 -5.16
CA VAL A 396 -14.20 12.00 -3.94
C VAL A 396 -13.05 11.61 -3.01
N SER A 397 -12.79 10.32 -2.81
CA SER A 397 -11.66 9.89 -1.98
C SER A 397 -10.31 10.23 -2.58
N SER A 398 -10.20 10.29 -3.92
CA SER A 398 -8.95 10.67 -4.59
C SER A 398 -8.50 12.11 -4.34
N THR A 399 -9.43 12.99 -3.97
CA THR A 399 -9.16 14.42 -3.77
C THR A 399 -9.31 14.86 -2.32
N LEU A 400 -10.35 14.43 -1.62
CA LEU A 400 -10.65 14.96 -0.28
C LEU A 400 -9.92 14.25 0.86
N PHE A 401 -9.41 13.03 0.65
CA PHE A 401 -8.87 12.25 1.77
C PHE A 401 -7.51 12.75 2.27
N ALA A 402 -6.68 13.31 1.39
CA ALA A 402 -5.41 13.93 1.78
C ALA A 402 -5.63 15.15 2.69
N PRO A 403 -6.42 16.18 2.33
CA PRO A 403 -6.65 17.32 3.22
C PRO A 403 -7.41 16.92 4.50
N ILE A 404 -8.31 15.93 4.44
CA ILE A 404 -8.95 15.38 5.65
C ILE A 404 -7.89 14.75 6.58
N LEU A 405 -6.91 14.02 6.02
CA LEU A 405 -5.85 13.42 6.81
C LEU A 405 -4.92 14.48 7.42
N VAL A 406 -4.53 15.52 6.67
CA VAL A 406 -3.77 16.65 7.24
C VAL A 406 -4.51 17.27 8.41
N LEU A 407 -5.80 17.56 8.23
CA LEU A 407 -6.62 18.14 9.29
C LEU A 407 -6.70 17.22 10.50
N ALA A 408 -6.87 15.92 10.30
CA ALA A 408 -6.87 14.94 11.39
C ALA A 408 -5.53 14.92 12.14
N MET A 409 -4.40 14.91 11.43
CA MET A 409 -3.07 14.93 12.06
C MET A 409 -2.85 16.21 12.88
N VAL A 410 -3.23 17.37 12.35
CA VAL A 410 -3.08 18.65 13.07
C VAL A 410 -4.01 18.72 14.28
N LEU A 411 -5.26 18.24 14.17
CA LEU A 411 -6.22 18.28 15.28
C LEU A 411 -5.93 17.27 16.38
N LEU A 412 -5.47 16.06 16.02
CA LEU A 412 -5.26 14.95 16.97
C LEU A 412 -3.85 14.95 17.55
N GLU A 413 -2.85 15.20 16.72
CA GLU A 413 -1.43 15.09 17.11
C GLU A 413 -0.79 16.46 17.31
N GLY A 414 -1.39 17.53 16.79
CA GLY A 414 -0.79 18.86 16.82
C GLY A 414 0.38 19.02 15.86
N ILE A 415 0.55 18.09 14.92
CA ILE A 415 1.68 18.00 13.99
C ILE A 415 1.20 18.40 12.59
N HIS A 416 1.91 19.32 11.95
CA HIS A 416 1.72 19.61 10.53
C HIS A 416 2.91 19.13 9.71
N ILE A 417 2.69 18.13 8.88
CA ILE A 417 3.62 17.72 7.83
C ILE A 417 2.93 17.83 6.48
N GLN A 418 3.67 18.26 5.46
CA GLN A 418 3.24 18.06 4.09
C GLN A 418 3.13 16.55 3.87
N LEU A 419 1.94 16.08 3.49
CA LEU A 419 1.71 14.64 3.37
C LEU A 419 2.45 14.10 2.15
N PRO A 420 3.30 13.09 2.31
CA PRO A 420 3.83 12.39 1.15
C PRO A 420 2.70 11.67 0.40
N PRO A 421 2.66 11.72 -0.94
CA PRO A 421 1.59 11.10 -1.74
C PRO A 421 1.35 9.61 -1.42
N ARG A 422 2.39 8.86 -1.02
CA ARG A 422 2.30 7.45 -0.61
C ARG A 422 1.28 7.18 0.50
N TYR A 423 0.89 8.17 1.30
CA TYR A 423 -0.15 8.02 2.33
C TYR A 423 -1.51 7.67 1.73
N GLY A 424 -1.72 7.93 0.42
CA GLY A 424 -2.91 7.51 -0.32
C GLY A 424 -2.94 6.02 -0.69
N ALA A 425 -1.98 5.19 -0.25
CA ALA A 425 -1.86 3.77 -0.60
C ALA A 425 -3.14 2.96 -0.35
N SER A 426 -3.87 3.27 0.72
CA SER A 426 -5.13 2.62 1.10
C SER A 426 -6.30 2.95 0.15
N VAL A 427 -6.20 4.05 -0.61
CA VAL A 427 -7.22 4.50 -1.59
C VAL A 427 -6.88 4.01 -3.00
N LEU A 428 -5.60 3.75 -3.27
CA LEU A 428 -5.05 3.33 -4.56
C LEU A 428 -5.79 2.14 -5.23
N PRO A 429 -6.28 1.12 -4.51
CA PRO A 429 -7.07 0.04 -5.12
C PRO A 429 -8.29 0.54 -5.92
N GLY A 430 -8.92 1.62 -5.47
CA GLY A 430 -10.01 2.29 -6.19
C GLY A 430 -9.55 2.91 -7.51
N PHE A 431 -8.38 3.54 -7.53
CA PHE A 431 -7.80 4.15 -8.75
C PHE A 431 -7.49 3.06 -9.77
N LEU A 432 -6.84 1.98 -9.34
CA LEU A 432 -6.48 0.86 -10.21
C LEU A 432 -7.71 0.11 -10.74
N LEU A 433 -8.76 -0.03 -9.92
CA LEU A 433 -10.03 -0.57 -10.37
C LEU A 433 -10.66 0.32 -11.46
N ALA A 434 -10.65 1.64 -11.27
CA ALA A 434 -11.20 2.60 -12.24
C ALA A 434 -10.55 2.47 -13.63
N ILE A 435 -9.22 2.29 -13.70
CA ILE A 435 -8.49 1.98 -14.94
C ILE A 435 -9.07 0.72 -15.61
N GLY A 436 -9.27 -0.34 -14.82
CA GLY A 436 -9.81 -1.60 -15.31
C GLY A 436 -11.24 -1.50 -15.85
N MET A 437 -12.06 -0.64 -15.25
CA MET A 437 -13.46 -0.45 -15.64
C MET A 437 -13.62 0.29 -16.97
N ILE A 438 -12.68 1.19 -17.31
CA ILE A 438 -12.73 1.91 -18.60
C ILE A 438 -11.99 1.17 -19.72
N MET A 439 -11.14 0.20 -19.40
CA MET A 439 -10.29 -0.50 -20.36
C MET A 439 -11.04 -1.65 -21.08
N THR A 440 -11.89 -1.28 -22.04
CA THR A 440 -12.76 -2.23 -22.77
C THR A 440 -12.11 -2.81 -24.03
N SER A 441 -11.32 -2.02 -24.76
CA SER A 441 -10.74 -2.44 -26.04
C SER A 441 -9.59 -3.43 -25.88
N LYS A 442 -9.38 -4.32 -26.88
CA LYS A 442 -8.23 -5.24 -26.89
C LYS A 442 -6.91 -4.48 -27.05
N ALA A 443 -6.91 -3.41 -27.86
CA ALA A 443 -5.76 -2.56 -28.09
C ALA A 443 -5.29 -1.87 -26.80
N ALA A 444 -6.21 -1.24 -26.04
CA ALA A 444 -5.86 -0.61 -24.76
C ALA A 444 -5.26 -1.62 -23.77
N ARG A 445 -5.88 -2.81 -23.66
CA ARG A 445 -5.34 -3.90 -22.83
C ARG A 445 -3.93 -4.32 -23.25
N GLY A 446 -3.68 -4.45 -24.55
CA GLY A 446 -2.36 -4.80 -25.10
C GLY A 446 -1.31 -3.72 -24.84
N LEU A 447 -1.66 -2.45 -25.01
CA LEU A 447 -0.76 -1.32 -24.76
C LEU A 447 -0.37 -1.22 -23.29
N VAL A 448 -1.34 -1.24 -22.37
CA VAL A 448 -1.05 -1.17 -20.92
C VAL A 448 -0.29 -2.41 -20.45
N LEU A 449 -0.59 -3.59 -21.01
CA LEU A 449 0.17 -4.81 -20.70
C LEU A 449 1.63 -4.68 -21.14
N SER A 450 1.85 -4.24 -22.38
CA SER A 450 3.20 -4.06 -22.93
C SER A 450 3.98 -3.03 -22.12
N TYR A 451 3.35 -1.92 -21.76
CA TYR A 451 3.92 -0.92 -20.88
C TYR A 451 4.29 -1.49 -19.50
N GLY A 452 3.39 -2.23 -18.84
CA GLY A 452 3.68 -2.85 -17.55
C GLY A 452 4.82 -3.87 -17.60
N VAL A 453 4.90 -4.68 -18.67
CA VAL A 453 6.01 -5.64 -18.86
C VAL A 453 7.34 -4.91 -19.08
N LEU A 454 7.36 -3.88 -19.94
CA LEU A 454 8.56 -3.10 -20.22
C LEU A 454 9.04 -2.33 -18.98
N LEU A 455 8.11 -1.73 -18.24
CA LEU A 455 8.42 -1.02 -17.01
C LEU A 455 8.98 -1.98 -15.95
N LEU A 456 8.36 -3.15 -15.78
CA LEU A 456 8.86 -4.17 -14.85
C LEU A 456 10.25 -4.68 -15.25
N ALA A 457 10.48 -4.94 -16.54
CA ALA A 457 11.78 -5.34 -17.04
C ALA A 457 12.83 -4.25 -16.78
N PHE A 458 12.49 -2.98 -17.01
CA PHE A 458 13.34 -1.85 -16.69
C PHE A 458 13.68 -1.82 -15.20
N VAL A 459 12.68 -1.89 -14.31
CA VAL A 459 12.90 -1.89 -12.86
C VAL A 459 13.81 -3.05 -12.44
N CYS A 460 13.55 -4.28 -12.90
CA CYS A 460 14.34 -5.44 -12.49
C CYS A 460 15.79 -5.40 -13.01
N VAL A 461 16.04 -4.80 -14.18
CA VAL A 461 17.37 -4.74 -14.80
C VAL A 461 18.18 -3.53 -14.34
N PHE A 462 17.54 -2.35 -14.28
CA PHE A 462 18.21 -1.09 -13.96
C PHE A 462 18.23 -0.77 -12.47
N ALA A 463 17.19 -1.13 -11.70
CA ALA A 463 17.22 -0.86 -10.27
C ALA A 463 18.31 -1.67 -9.56
N ALA A 464 18.66 -2.87 -10.05
CA ALA A 464 19.80 -3.64 -9.54
C ALA A 464 21.17 -2.95 -9.73
N ARG A 465 21.26 -1.85 -10.50
CA ARG A 465 22.48 -1.05 -10.68
C ARG A 465 22.55 0.18 -9.78
N TYR A 466 21.43 0.58 -9.16
CA TYR A 466 21.32 1.77 -8.30
C TYR A 466 20.89 1.44 -6.87
N ALA A 467 20.34 0.24 -6.65
CA ALA A 467 20.31 -0.47 -5.39
C ALA A 467 21.75 -0.87 -5.02
#